data_AF-A0A2U9C7Y1-F1
#
_entry.id   AF-A0A2U9C7Y1-F1
#
_cell.length_a   1.000
_cell.length_b   1.000
_cell.length_c   1.000
_cell.angle_alpha   90.00
_cell.angle_beta   90.00
_cell.angle_gamma   90.00
#
_symmetry.space_group_name_H-M   'P 1'
#
loop_
_entity.id
_entity.type
_entity.pdbx_description
1 polymer ?
#
loop_
_entity_poly.entity_id
_entity_poly.type
_entity_poly.pdbx_seq_one_letter_code
_entity_poly.pdbx_strand_id
1 'polypeptide(L)'
;MIYSYDTSAFDWSVHRNTPIVVDLERVGRHQLLKSLPVGVDAENPPNMASSSLGRRLVACLLNVSEARRKDLVETVAQAALYNAEGARREGTTVLNIFNDHDYNRSVITIVASIDSIREVVLAACEKACGLIDMSAHVGVHPCMGAVDLIPIYPLGEEVPVEECAEEARAVAQGLTERVPGTAAFLFGWADSPLQRGLAQRRKEMGWFKRTTDLQAIQADLGPEPRTRYGLTGVGASPYVMNCNVTIDTRDIALGRSIAAAIRESTPGGLPGVQVLALPHEGAVEIACNVESVKGSPPTHVTAGEPWPCFSIEGQPYCHAPASLVTARVSELAGRQGVGTKGTALVGFTPHECRGLAELALSQEIPEFWKEQHRIRM
;
A
#
# COMPACT_ATOMS: atom_id res chain seq x y z
N MET A 1 15.54 -13.65 -37.77
CA MET A 1 16.78 -13.20 -37.12
C MET A 1 16.50 -13.10 -35.64
N ILE A 2 16.99 -14.07 -34.88
CA ILE A 2 16.85 -14.14 -33.41
C ILE A 2 18.12 -13.50 -32.85
N TYR A 3 17.99 -12.41 -32.09
CA TYR A 3 19.10 -11.86 -31.32
C TYR A 3 19.03 -12.41 -29.90
N SER A 4 19.99 -13.27 -29.58
CA SER A 4 20.37 -13.66 -28.21
C SER A 4 21.32 -12.58 -27.67
N TYR A 5 21.05 -12.06 -26.49
CA TYR A 5 21.98 -11.19 -25.76
C TYR A 5 22.61 -11.96 -24.60
N ASP A 6 23.93 -11.88 -24.56
CA ASP A 6 24.87 -12.41 -23.57
C ASP A 6 24.73 -11.66 -22.24
N THR A 7 24.62 -12.39 -21.12
CA THR A 7 24.37 -11.84 -19.77
C THR A 7 25.60 -11.87 -18.87
N SER A 8 26.81 -12.03 -19.41
CA SER A 8 28.02 -12.16 -18.60
C SER A 8 28.84 -10.86 -18.49
N ALA A 9 28.37 -9.87 -17.70
CA ALA A 9 29.21 -8.91 -16.98
C ALA A 9 28.38 -7.81 -16.27
N PHE A 10 27.83 -8.09 -15.09
CA PHE A 10 27.54 -7.02 -14.13
C PHE A 10 27.80 -7.53 -12.72
N ASP A 11 28.72 -6.84 -12.04
CA ASP A 11 29.10 -7.04 -10.65
C ASP A 11 27.95 -6.52 -9.75
N TRP A 12 27.33 -7.42 -8.97
CA TRP A 12 26.10 -7.17 -8.20
C TRP A 12 26.38 -6.79 -6.74
N SER A 13 27.32 -5.87 -6.48
CA SER A 13 27.52 -5.34 -5.13
C SER A 13 26.85 -3.97 -4.97
N VAL A 14 25.54 -3.95 -4.72
CA VAL A 14 24.83 -2.74 -4.23
C VAL A 14 23.95 -3.13 -3.04
N HIS A 15 24.13 -2.41 -1.94
CA HIS A 15 23.42 -2.59 -0.67
C HIS A 15 21.90 -2.63 -0.86
N ARG A 16 21.30 -3.78 -0.54
CA ARG A 16 19.86 -4.03 -0.57
C ARG A 16 19.24 -3.40 0.68
N ASN A 17 18.23 -2.54 0.50
CA ASN A 17 17.25 -2.31 1.56
C ASN A 17 16.42 -3.59 1.64
N THR A 18 16.66 -4.38 2.68
CA THR A 18 15.95 -5.62 2.93
C THR A 18 14.47 -5.33 3.13
N PRO A 19 13.54 -5.97 2.40
CA PRO A 19 12.13 -5.96 2.80
C PRO A 19 12.03 -6.44 4.26
N ILE A 20 11.00 -5.98 4.99
CA ILE A 20 10.70 -6.52 6.30
C ILE A 20 10.21 -7.96 6.10
N VAL A 21 11.14 -8.91 6.02
CA VAL A 21 10.87 -10.34 6.05
C VAL A 21 10.61 -10.68 7.51
N VAL A 22 9.35 -10.75 7.90
CA VAL A 22 8.99 -11.34 9.18
C VAL A 22 9.08 -12.85 9.00
N ASP A 23 10.19 -13.44 9.43
CA ASP A 23 10.34 -14.89 9.51
C ASP A 23 9.48 -15.43 10.66
N LEU A 24 8.24 -15.79 10.33
CA LEU A 24 7.24 -16.28 11.28
C LEU A 24 7.56 -17.67 11.84
N GLU A 25 8.61 -18.35 11.34
CA GLU A 25 8.97 -19.71 11.79
C GLU A 25 9.88 -19.75 13.04
N ARG A 26 10.39 -18.61 13.52
CA ARG A 26 11.37 -18.60 14.64
C ARG A 26 10.85 -18.10 16.00
N VAL A 27 9.54 -17.94 16.18
CA VAL A 27 8.98 -17.62 17.51
C VAL A 27 8.48 -18.89 18.20
N GLY A 28 9.45 -19.73 18.60
CA GLY A 28 9.23 -20.89 19.45
C GLY A 28 9.82 -20.67 20.85
N ARG A 29 8.94 -20.46 21.84
CA ARG A 29 9.11 -20.66 23.31
C ARG A 29 10.32 -20.06 24.04
N HIS A 30 9.99 -19.14 24.96
CA HIS A 30 10.57 -18.99 26.32
C HIS A 30 12.10 -19.00 26.45
N GLN A 31 12.70 -17.79 26.53
CA GLN A 31 13.64 -17.37 27.58
C GLN A 31 14.26 -16.03 27.22
N LEU A 32 13.87 -14.96 27.94
CA LEU A 32 14.73 -13.82 28.30
C LEU A 32 13.88 -12.79 29.07
N LEU A 33 13.56 -13.13 30.32
CA LEU A 33 13.08 -12.19 31.33
C LEU A 33 13.84 -12.47 32.62
N LYS A 34 15.09 -12.00 32.71
CA LYS A 34 15.81 -11.83 33.97
C LYS A 34 16.85 -10.72 33.83
N SER A 35 16.45 -9.49 34.18
CA SER A 35 17.16 -8.60 35.12
C SER A 35 16.74 -7.14 34.88
N LEU A 36 15.66 -6.70 35.53
CA LEU A 36 15.44 -5.30 35.87
C LEU A 36 15.19 -5.21 37.38
N PRO A 37 15.60 -4.13 38.06
CA PRO A 37 15.53 -4.03 39.51
C PRO A 37 14.07 -3.98 39.99
N VAL A 38 13.88 -4.59 41.15
CA VAL A 38 12.59 -4.73 41.87
C VAL A 38 12.03 -3.37 42.26
N GLY A 39 10.75 -3.15 41.96
CA GLY A 39 9.89 -2.24 42.73
C GLY A 39 8.96 -1.36 41.91
N VAL A 40 7.88 -1.91 41.34
CA VAL A 40 6.56 -1.26 41.30
C VAL A 40 5.48 -2.33 41.06
N ASP A 41 4.38 -2.22 41.79
CA ASP A 41 3.28 -3.19 41.85
C ASP A 41 2.58 -3.42 40.49
N ALA A 42 2.14 -4.66 40.31
CA ALA A 42 1.43 -5.15 39.13
C ALA A 42 -0.06 -4.78 39.19
N GLU A 43 -0.45 -3.65 38.62
CA GLU A 43 -1.83 -3.38 38.19
C GLU A 43 -1.85 -2.59 36.87
N ASN A 44 -2.49 -3.19 35.86
CA ASN A 44 -2.83 -2.67 34.53
C ASN A 44 -1.67 -2.21 33.60
N PRO A 45 -1.62 -2.67 32.34
CA PRO A 45 -0.77 -2.02 31.34
C PRO A 45 -1.21 -0.56 31.19
N PRO A 46 -0.27 0.39 31.01
CA PRO A 46 -0.63 1.79 30.87
C PRO A 46 -1.53 1.95 29.66
N ASN A 47 -2.77 2.37 29.91
CA ASN A 47 -3.68 2.87 28.91
C ASN A 47 -2.98 4.05 28.24
N MET A 48 -2.37 3.84 27.06
CA MET A 48 -1.82 4.93 26.25
C MET A 48 -2.99 5.82 25.87
N ALA A 49 -3.18 6.90 26.63
CA ALA A 49 -4.11 7.95 26.28
C ALA A 49 -3.77 8.39 24.86
N SER A 50 -4.68 8.11 23.92
CA SER A 50 -4.61 8.57 22.54
C SER A 50 -4.24 10.05 22.53
N SER A 51 -3.06 10.37 21.99
CA SER A 51 -2.70 11.77 21.77
C SER A 51 -3.78 12.41 20.89
N SER A 52 -4.18 13.65 21.18
CA SER A 52 -5.13 14.37 20.32
C SER A 52 -4.67 14.42 18.86
N LEU A 53 -3.35 14.35 18.63
CA LEU A 53 -2.69 14.28 17.33
C LEU A 53 -3.18 13.10 16.48
N GLY A 54 -3.39 11.92 17.07
CA GLY A 54 -3.74 10.70 16.33
C GLY A 54 -5.19 10.61 15.87
N ARG A 55 -6.09 11.40 16.46
CA ARG A 55 -7.54 11.23 16.29
C ARG A 55 -8.07 11.65 14.92
N ARG A 56 -7.36 12.57 14.25
CA ARG A 56 -7.74 13.14 12.94
C ARG A 56 -6.68 12.93 11.83
N LEU A 57 -5.92 11.84 11.94
CA LEU A 57 -4.94 11.46 10.92
C LEU A 57 -5.56 10.63 9.80
N VAL A 58 -5.00 10.80 8.61
CA VAL A 58 -5.27 9.99 7.43
C VAL A 58 -3.96 9.56 6.78
N ALA A 59 -3.98 8.40 6.11
CA ALA A 59 -2.88 7.91 5.32
C ALA A 59 -3.22 7.96 3.83
N CYS A 60 -2.28 8.41 3.00
CA CYS A 60 -2.28 8.13 1.57
C CYS A 60 -1.15 7.16 1.26
N LEU A 61 -1.49 6.01 0.68
CA LEU A 61 -0.51 5.09 0.09
C LEU A 61 -0.35 5.44 -1.38
N LEU A 62 0.40 6.50 -1.66
CA LEU A 62 0.58 7.04 -3.00
C LEU A 62 1.39 6.05 -3.85
N ASN A 63 0.84 5.63 -4.98
CA ASN A 63 1.49 4.71 -5.90
C ASN A 63 2.03 5.45 -7.11
N VAL A 64 3.33 5.32 -7.38
CA VAL A 64 4.00 5.91 -8.54
C VAL A 64 4.67 4.84 -9.39
N SER A 65 4.66 5.02 -10.70
CA SER A 65 5.18 4.06 -11.68
C SER A 65 6.69 4.27 -11.94
N GLU A 66 7.46 4.28 -10.86
CA GLU A 66 8.92 4.32 -10.85
C GLU A 66 9.43 3.70 -9.54
N ALA A 67 10.47 2.86 -9.61
CA ALA A 67 11.17 2.32 -8.44
C ALA A 67 12.68 2.11 -8.65
N ARG A 68 13.16 2.25 -9.89
CA ARG A 68 14.56 2.03 -10.26
C ARG A 68 15.39 3.28 -10.02
N ARG A 69 14.81 4.46 -10.26
CA ARG A 69 15.37 5.78 -9.92
C ARG A 69 14.87 6.22 -8.55
N LYS A 70 15.55 5.72 -7.50
CA LYS A 70 15.14 5.96 -6.10
C LYS A 70 15.16 7.45 -5.70
N ASP A 71 16.13 8.19 -6.20
CA ASP A 71 16.27 9.64 -6.03
C ASP A 71 15.03 10.40 -6.55
N LEU A 72 14.45 9.95 -7.66
CA LEU A 72 13.21 10.48 -8.21
C LEU A 72 12.04 10.25 -7.23
N VAL A 73 11.90 9.01 -6.74
CA VAL A 73 10.83 8.64 -5.80
C VAL A 73 10.98 9.41 -4.47
N GLU A 74 12.21 9.56 -3.96
CA GLU A 74 12.49 10.39 -2.79
C GLU A 74 12.15 11.86 -3.03
N THR A 75 12.42 12.39 -4.23
CA THR A 75 12.03 13.76 -4.60
C THR A 75 10.51 13.94 -4.58
N VAL A 76 9.75 12.91 -4.98
CA VAL A 76 8.28 12.90 -4.87
C VAL A 76 7.84 12.92 -3.40
N ALA A 77 8.45 12.09 -2.55
CA ALA A 77 8.16 12.07 -1.12
C ALA A 77 8.49 13.40 -0.44
N GLN A 78 9.59 14.06 -0.82
CA GLN A 78 9.97 15.37 -0.31
C GLN A 78 8.98 16.46 -0.71
N ALA A 79 8.40 16.41 -1.91
CA ALA A 79 7.37 17.35 -2.32
C ALA A 79 6.09 17.26 -1.46
N ALA A 80 5.82 16.11 -0.84
CA ALA A 80 4.75 15.95 0.15
C ALA A 80 5.06 16.69 1.46
N LEU A 81 6.34 16.87 1.80
CA LEU A 81 6.78 17.36 3.11
C LEU A 81 7.20 18.83 3.12
N TYR A 82 7.66 19.33 1.99
CA TYR A 82 8.21 20.67 1.85
C TYR A 82 7.46 21.43 0.76
N ASN A 83 7.12 22.68 1.02
CA ASN A 83 6.55 23.56 0.01
C ASN A 83 7.64 24.08 -0.97
N ALA A 84 7.24 24.92 -1.92
CA ALA A 84 8.16 25.45 -2.94
C ALA A 84 9.30 26.30 -2.37
N GLU A 85 9.09 26.93 -1.22
CA GLU A 85 10.08 27.72 -0.49
C GLU A 85 11.01 26.86 0.38
N GLY A 86 10.81 25.53 0.41
CA GLY A 86 11.55 24.60 1.26
C GLY A 86 11.11 24.59 2.71
N ALA A 87 10.01 25.28 3.04
CA ALA A 87 9.42 25.23 4.37
C ALA A 87 8.67 23.92 4.58
N ARG A 88 8.86 23.33 5.75
CA ARG A 88 8.21 22.09 6.15
C ARG A 88 6.70 22.30 6.29
N ARG A 89 5.91 21.34 5.81
CA ARG A 89 4.47 21.23 6.09
C ARG A 89 4.30 20.60 7.48
N GLU A 90 3.74 21.37 8.40
CA GLU A 90 3.43 20.90 9.75
C GLU A 90 2.42 19.76 9.72
N GLY A 91 2.41 18.91 10.75
CA GLY A 91 1.46 17.81 10.87
C GLY A 91 1.55 16.75 9.77
N THR A 92 2.66 16.71 9.02
CA THR A 92 2.88 15.78 7.90
C THR A 92 4.16 14.96 8.09
N THR A 93 4.10 13.68 7.74
CA THR A 93 5.25 12.78 7.73
C THR A 93 5.12 11.76 6.59
N VAL A 94 6.25 11.30 6.07
CA VAL A 94 6.29 10.12 5.18
C VAL A 94 6.92 8.99 5.97
N LEU A 95 6.12 7.95 6.23
CA LEU A 95 6.53 6.84 7.08
C LEU A 95 7.39 5.82 6.36
N ASN A 96 7.14 5.62 5.06
CA ASN A 96 7.78 4.56 4.30
C ASN A 96 7.81 4.89 2.80
N ILE A 97 8.85 4.41 2.13
CA ILE A 97 8.92 4.31 0.66
C ILE A 97 9.26 2.87 0.32
N PHE A 98 8.25 2.10 -0.09
CA PHE A 98 8.46 0.75 -0.61
C PHE A 98 8.74 0.83 -2.10
N ASN A 99 9.94 0.43 -2.54
CA ASN A 99 10.35 0.41 -3.94
C ASN A 99 10.42 -1.05 -4.42
N ASP A 100 9.68 -1.38 -5.47
CA ASP A 100 9.73 -2.69 -6.10
C ASP A 100 10.33 -2.59 -7.51
N HIS A 101 11.53 -3.16 -7.68
CA HIS A 101 12.32 -3.02 -8.90
C HIS A 101 11.72 -3.78 -10.10
N ASP A 102 11.15 -4.96 -9.86
CA ASP A 102 10.55 -5.81 -10.90
C ASP A 102 9.22 -5.22 -11.35
N TYR A 103 8.40 -4.78 -10.38
CA TYR A 103 7.15 -4.06 -10.66
C TYR A 103 7.41 -2.68 -11.27
N ASN A 104 8.60 -2.12 -11.06
CA ASN A 104 8.95 -0.73 -11.33
C ASN A 104 7.92 0.24 -10.72
N ARG A 105 7.46 -0.06 -9.51
CA ARG A 105 6.41 0.69 -8.83
C ARG A 105 6.80 0.94 -7.40
N SER A 106 6.53 2.15 -6.93
CA SER A 106 6.76 2.52 -5.54
C SER A 106 5.48 2.90 -4.83
N VAL A 107 5.43 2.58 -3.54
CA VAL A 107 4.35 2.97 -2.63
C VAL A 107 4.93 3.88 -1.56
N ILE A 108 4.50 5.14 -1.54
CA ILE A 108 4.90 6.14 -0.56
C ILE A 108 3.78 6.24 0.47
N THR A 109 4.08 5.92 1.73
CA THR A 109 3.11 6.04 2.84
C THR A 109 3.20 7.43 3.43
N ILE A 110 2.31 8.32 2.99
CA ILE A 110 2.20 9.70 3.44
C ILE A 110 1.12 9.77 4.52
N VAL A 111 1.40 10.41 5.65
CA VAL A 111 0.43 10.64 6.73
C VAL A 111 0.36 12.12 7.05
N ALA A 112 -0.87 12.63 7.15
CA ALA A 112 -1.15 14.02 7.51
C ALA A 112 -2.48 14.11 8.28
N SER A 113 -2.81 15.30 8.79
CA SER A 113 -4.19 15.59 9.19
C SER A 113 -5.11 15.58 7.98
N ILE A 114 -6.39 15.25 8.18
CA ILE A 114 -7.40 15.29 7.12
C ILE A 114 -7.47 16.67 6.44
N ASP A 115 -7.33 17.76 7.19
CA ASP A 115 -7.38 19.13 6.64
C ASP A 115 -6.20 19.46 5.71
N SER A 116 -5.08 18.74 5.83
CA SER A 116 -3.84 19.00 5.08
C SER A 116 -3.57 18.01 3.96
N ILE A 117 -4.20 16.82 3.99
CA ILE A 117 -3.84 15.69 3.12
C ILE A 117 -3.92 16.04 1.63
N ARG A 118 -4.92 16.84 1.22
CA ARG A 118 -5.11 17.19 -0.19
C ARG A 118 -3.92 17.91 -0.78
N GLU A 119 -3.46 18.97 -0.12
CA GLU A 119 -2.35 19.77 -0.64
C GLU A 119 -1.03 18.98 -0.59
N VAL A 120 -0.82 18.20 0.47
CA VAL A 120 0.32 17.29 0.63
C VAL A 120 0.40 16.28 -0.53
N VAL A 121 -0.72 15.62 -0.82
CA VAL A 121 -0.80 14.60 -1.88
C VAL A 121 -0.71 15.24 -3.27
N LEU A 122 -1.37 16.39 -3.51
CA LEU A 122 -1.29 17.11 -4.77
C LEU A 122 0.15 17.52 -5.11
N ALA A 123 0.88 18.07 -4.14
CA ALA A 123 2.28 18.48 -4.35
C ALA A 123 3.17 17.28 -4.74
N ALA A 124 2.97 16.12 -4.11
CA ALA A 124 3.65 14.89 -4.50
C ALA A 124 3.25 14.43 -5.91
N CYS A 125 1.97 14.48 -6.25
CA CYS A 125 1.48 14.07 -7.58
C CYS A 125 2.00 14.98 -8.70
N GLU A 126 1.99 16.30 -8.50
CA GLU A 126 2.57 17.27 -9.44
C GLU A 126 4.05 16.98 -9.68
N LYS A 127 4.80 16.70 -8.61
CA LYS A 127 6.21 16.32 -8.72
C LYS A 127 6.39 15.03 -9.51
N ALA A 128 5.60 13.99 -9.21
CA ALA A 128 5.67 12.71 -9.90
C ALA A 128 5.34 12.84 -11.40
N CYS A 129 4.28 13.56 -11.76
CA CYS A 129 3.93 13.82 -13.17
C CYS A 129 4.99 14.64 -13.92
N GLY A 130 5.74 15.50 -13.21
CA GLY A 130 6.87 16.22 -13.79
C GLY A 130 8.07 15.31 -14.13
N LEU A 131 8.26 14.24 -13.36
CA LEU A 131 9.45 13.39 -13.39
C LEU A 131 9.27 12.05 -14.13
N ILE A 132 8.05 11.54 -14.18
CA ILE A 132 7.73 10.21 -14.74
C ILE A 132 7.03 10.37 -16.08
N ASP A 133 7.55 9.69 -17.10
CA ASP A 133 6.93 9.59 -18.43
C ASP A 133 6.51 8.15 -18.69
N MET A 134 5.20 7.91 -18.74
CA MET A 134 4.63 6.57 -18.95
C MET A 134 4.92 5.99 -20.33
N SER A 135 5.31 6.80 -21.33
CA SER A 135 5.71 6.29 -22.65
C SER A 135 7.00 5.45 -22.60
N ALA A 136 7.82 5.64 -21.57
CA ALA A 136 9.07 4.91 -21.35
C ALA A 136 8.96 3.86 -20.23
N HIS A 137 7.82 3.78 -19.55
CA HIS A 137 7.66 2.90 -18.39
C HIS A 137 7.60 1.43 -18.80
N VAL A 138 8.40 0.58 -18.13
CA VAL A 138 8.38 -0.88 -18.27
C VAL A 138 8.49 -1.54 -16.91
N GLY A 139 7.45 -2.25 -16.50
CA GLY A 139 7.36 -3.02 -15.25
C GLY A 139 6.43 -4.22 -15.41
N VAL A 140 6.56 -5.22 -14.52
CA VAL A 140 5.74 -6.45 -14.60
C VAL A 140 4.38 -6.32 -13.89
N HIS A 141 4.20 -5.28 -13.06
CA HIS A 141 2.93 -5.01 -12.39
C HIS A 141 2.00 -4.19 -13.30
N PRO A 142 0.69 -4.53 -13.39
CA PRO A 142 -0.27 -3.71 -14.11
C PRO A 142 -0.37 -2.28 -13.55
N CYS A 143 -0.05 -1.29 -14.37
CA CYS A 143 -0.17 0.13 -14.06
C CYS A 143 -0.77 0.88 -15.26
N MET A 144 -1.44 1.99 -14.99
CA MET A 144 -1.98 2.85 -16.05
C MET A 144 -1.54 4.30 -15.94
N GLY A 145 -0.93 4.74 -14.84
CA GLY A 145 -0.57 6.15 -14.64
C GLY A 145 0.82 6.36 -14.06
N ALA A 146 1.41 7.53 -14.32
CA ALA A 146 2.66 8.00 -13.70
C ALA A 146 2.48 8.09 -12.18
N VAL A 147 1.39 8.75 -11.78
CA VAL A 147 0.72 8.52 -10.50
C VAL A 147 -0.37 7.50 -10.76
N ASP A 148 -0.19 6.29 -10.25
CA ASP A 148 -1.02 5.14 -10.58
C ASP A 148 -2.28 5.10 -9.71
N LEU A 149 -2.09 5.20 -8.39
CA LEU A 149 -3.19 5.22 -7.42
C LEU A 149 -2.95 6.22 -6.29
N ILE A 150 -4.05 6.85 -5.88
CA ILE A 150 -4.15 7.77 -4.74
C ILE A 150 -5.30 7.31 -3.84
N PRO A 151 -5.12 6.24 -3.04
CA PRO A 151 -6.07 5.91 -1.99
C PRO A 151 -5.82 6.79 -0.75
N ILE A 152 -6.89 7.27 -0.12
CA ILE A 152 -6.86 7.95 1.17
C ILE A 152 -7.65 7.12 2.18
N TYR A 153 -7.03 6.83 3.33
CA TYR A 153 -7.58 5.99 4.38
C TYR A 153 -7.65 6.75 5.70
N PRO A 154 -8.75 6.66 6.46
CA PRO A 154 -8.75 7.14 7.84
C PRO A 154 -7.81 6.29 8.70
N LEU A 155 -7.00 6.95 9.51
CA LEU A 155 -6.20 6.33 10.59
C LEU A 155 -6.79 6.65 11.96
N GLY A 156 -7.22 7.89 12.14
CA GLY A 156 -7.85 8.37 13.36
C GLY A 156 -9.32 7.99 13.44
N GLU A 157 -9.78 7.66 14.65
CA GLU A 157 -11.16 7.24 14.91
C GLU A 157 -12.21 8.34 14.65
N GLU A 158 -11.80 9.61 14.57
CA GLU A 158 -12.69 10.76 14.36
C GLU A 158 -12.72 11.24 12.89
N VAL A 159 -12.15 10.49 11.96
CA VAL A 159 -12.21 10.81 10.53
C VAL A 159 -13.19 9.85 9.85
N PRO A 160 -14.39 10.32 9.46
CA PRO A 160 -15.30 9.55 8.63
C PRO A 160 -14.65 9.19 7.28
N VAL A 161 -15.03 8.06 6.69
CA VAL A 161 -14.54 7.68 5.35
C VAL A 161 -15.04 8.67 4.29
N GLU A 162 -16.19 9.28 4.54
CA GLU A 162 -16.81 10.33 3.74
C GLU A 162 -15.93 11.58 3.63
N GLU A 163 -15.30 12.00 4.73
CA GLU A 163 -14.36 13.13 4.76
C GLU A 163 -13.11 12.79 3.90
N CYS A 164 -12.59 11.57 4.02
CA CYS A 164 -11.52 11.08 3.13
C CYS A 164 -11.95 11.06 1.66
N ALA A 165 -13.21 10.76 1.37
CA ALA A 165 -13.75 10.73 0.01
C ALA A 165 -13.92 12.13 -0.59
N GLU A 166 -14.27 13.13 0.22
CA GLU A 166 -14.28 14.53 -0.16
C GLU A 166 -12.87 15.00 -0.54
N GLU A 167 -11.87 14.71 0.29
CA GLU A 167 -10.48 15.03 -0.03
C GLU A 167 -9.97 14.26 -1.25
N ALA A 168 -10.34 12.99 -1.42
CA ALA A 168 -9.99 12.21 -2.62
C ALA A 168 -10.56 12.83 -3.91
N ARG A 169 -11.82 13.27 -3.91
CA ARG A 169 -12.42 13.98 -5.05
C ARG A 169 -11.72 15.33 -5.30
N ALA A 170 -11.40 16.07 -4.24
CA ALA A 170 -10.69 17.34 -4.35
C ALA A 170 -9.26 17.16 -4.88
N VAL A 171 -8.56 16.09 -4.50
CA VAL A 171 -7.25 15.72 -5.06
C VAL A 171 -7.38 15.34 -6.54
N ALA A 172 -8.38 14.54 -6.93
CA ALA A 172 -8.59 14.20 -8.33
C ALA A 172 -8.84 15.46 -9.19
N GLN A 173 -9.69 16.36 -8.72
CA GLN A 173 -9.97 17.62 -9.39
C GLN A 173 -8.70 18.49 -9.47
N GLY A 174 -8.04 18.73 -8.34
CA GLY A 174 -6.83 19.55 -8.26
C GLY A 174 -5.69 19.02 -9.13
N LEU A 175 -5.53 17.70 -9.25
CA LEU A 175 -4.52 17.09 -10.11
C LEU A 175 -4.78 17.44 -11.58
N THR A 176 -6.02 17.29 -12.03
CA THR A 176 -6.42 17.59 -13.42
C THR A 176 -6.34 19.08 -13.77
N GLU A 177 -6.49 19.96 -12.78
CA GLU A 177 -6.37 21.41 -12.94
C GLU A 177 -4.89 21.86 -12.96
N ARG A 178 -4.07 21.34 -12.03
CA ARG A 178 -2.66 21.75 -11.86
C ARG A 178 -1.71 21.09 -12.86
N VAL A 179 -2.06 19.91 -13.37
CA VAL A 179 -1.27 19.17 -14.37
C VAL A 179 -2.11 18.91 -15.62
N PRO A 180 -2.20 19.88 -16.55
CA PRO A 180 -3.01 19.73 -17.75
C PRO A 180 -2.64 18.47 -18.55
N GLY A 181 -3.64 17.62 -18.78
CA GLY A 181 -3.50 16.36 -19.51
C GLY A 181 -3.47 15.10 -18.65
N THR A 182 -3.47 15.21 -17.33
CA THR A 182 -3.76 14.07 -16.45
C THR A 182 -5.26 13.78 -16.42
N ALA A 183 -5.61 12.51 -16.28
CA ALA A 183 -6.99 12.04 -16.19
C ALA A 183 -7.14 11.11 -14.98
N ALA A 184 -8.32 11.08 -14.36
CA ALA A 184 -8.58 10.28 -13.18
C ALA A 184 -9.91 9.53 -13.25
N PHE A 185 -9.95 8.34 -12.64
CA PHE A 185 -11.18 7.66 -12.28
C PHE A 185 -11.29 7.55 -10.76
N LEU A 186 -12.51 7.61 -10.25
CA LEU A 186 -12.84 7.49 -8.85
C LEU A 186 -13.17 6.04 -8.50
N PHE A 187 -12.85 5.65 -7.27
CA PHE A 187 -13.24 4.37 -6.69
C PHE A 187 -13.57 4.48 -5.21
N GLY A 188 -14.21 3.44 -4.67
CA GLY A 188 -14.62 3.36 -3.28
C GLY A 188 -15.60 4.48 -2.93
N TRP A 189 -15.45 5.06 -1.74
CA TRP A 189 -16.33 6.13 -1.26
C TRP A 189 -16.23 7.43 -2.08
N ALA A 190 -15.16 7.60 -2.86
CA ALA A 190 -15.04 8.73 -3.78
C ALA A 190 -15.95 8.58 -5.01
N ASP A 191 -16.20 7.35 -5.48
CA ASP A 191 -17.08 7.02 -6.60
C ASP A 191 -18.56 7.09 -6.18
N SER A 192 -19.09 8.29 -6.00
CA SER A 192 -20.47 8.50 -5.55
C SER A 192 -21.45 8.61 -6.72
N PRO A 193 -22.66 8.01 -6.65
CA PRO A 193 -23.24 7.28 -5.51
C PRO A 193 -22.99 5.76 -5.51
N LEU A 194 -22.32 5.21 -6.53
CA LEU A 194 -22.26 3.76 -6.75
C LEU A 194 -21.28 3.02 -5.82
N GLN A 195 -20.32 3.74 -5.25
CA GLN A 195 -19.25 3.30 -4.37
C GLN A 195 -18.53 2.04 -4.85
N ARG A 196 -18.26 1.93 -6.16
CA ARG A 196 -17.63 0.72 -6.72
C ARG A 196 -16.19 0.62 -6.25
N GLY A 197 -15.81 -0.55 -5.72
CA GLY A 197 -14.46 -0.80 -5.23
C GLY A 197 -13.39 -0.73 -6.33
N LEU A 198 -12.13 -0.62 -5.90
CA LEU A 198 -10.97 -0.47 -6.80
C LEU A 198 -10.87 -1.59 -7.83
N ALA A 199 -11.06 -2.85 -7.44
CA ALA A 199 -10.98 -3.99 -8.35
C ALA A 199 -12.02 -3.91 -9.48
N GLN A 200 -13.24 -3.49 -9.16
CA GLN A 200 -14.30 -3.30 -10.15
C GLN A 200 -13.97 -2.15 -11.09
N ARG A 201 -13.61 -0.97 -10.56
CA ARG A 201 -13.28 0.19 -11.38
C ARG A 201 -12.08 -0.05 -12.29
N ARG A 202 -11.03 -0.70 -11.79
CA ARG A 202 -9.89 -1.15 -12.62
C ARG A 202 -10.32 -2.04 -13.79
N LYS A 203 -11.25 -2.98 -13.55
CA LYS A 203 -11.79 -3.83 -14.63
C LYS A 203 -12.55 -3.01 -15.67
N GLU A 204 -13.38 -2.06 -15.24
CA GLU A 204 -14.14 -1.15 -16.11
C GLU A 204 -13.21 -0.28 -16.97
N MET A 205 -12.10 0.21 -16.40
CA MET A 205 -11.08 1.00 -17.11
C MET A 205 -10.14 0.16 -18.00
N GLY A 206 -10.27 -1.17 -17.99
CA GLY A 206 -9.39 -2.05 -18.76
C GLY A 206 -7.97 -2.23 -18.20
N TRP A 207 -7.77 -2.01 -16.90
CA TRP A 207 -6.46 -2.00 -16.21
C TRP A 207 -5.60 -3.24 -16.36
N PHE A 208 -6.22 -4.39 -16.59
CA PHE A 208 -5.53 -5.68 -16.68
C PHE A 208 -5.39 -6.20 -18.13
N LYS A 209 -5.75 -5.38 -19.12
CA LYS A 209 -5.58 -5.74 -20.54
C LYS A 209 -4.09 -5.59 -20.92
N ARG A 210 -3.61 -6.47 -21.80
CA ARG A 210 -2.23 -6.40 -22.33
C ARG A 210 -1.97 -5.15 -23.18
N THR A 211 -3.02 -4.68 -23.86
CA THR A 211 -3.00 -3.46 -24.65
C THR A 211 -4.27 -2.72 -24.32
N THR A 212 -4.12 -1.50 -23.83
CA THR A 212 -5.24 -0.64 -23.47
C THR A 212 -5.20 0.57 -24.38
N ASP A 213 -6.27 0.78 -25.13
CA ASP A 213 -6.48 2.02 -25.87
C ASP A 213 -6.89 3.10 -24.88
N LEU A 214 -5.94 3.96 -24.51
CA LEU A 214 -6.15 5.04 -23.54
C LEU A 214 -7.19 6.06 -24.02
N GLN A 215 -7.34 6.26 -25.33
CA GLN A 215 -8.30 7.22 -25.89
C GLN A 215 -9.75 6.72 -25.80
N ALA A 216 -9.94 5.40 -25.78
CA ALA A 216 -11.25 4.80 -25.59
C ALA A 216 -11.71 4.81 -24.11
N ILE A 217 -10.86 5.25 -23.18
CA ILE A 217 -11.20 5.30 -21.76
C ILE A 217 -11.94 6.58 -21.45
N GLN A 218 -13.13 6.44 -20.90
CA GLN A 218 -13.86 7.52 -20.28
C GLN A 218 -13.39 7.70 -18.83
N ALA A 219 -12.55 8.70 -18.60
CA ALA A 219 -12.17 9.14 -17.26
C ALA A 219 -13.35 9.84 -16.56
N ASP A 220 -13.36 9.83 -15.24
CA ASP A 220 -14.38 10.54 -14.45
C ASP A 220 -14.02 12.03 -14.30
N LEU A 221 -12.71 12.35 -14.29
CA LEU A 221 -12.19 13.72 -14.24
C LEU A 221 -11.03 13.90 -15.22
N GLY A 222 -10.92 15.13 -15.74
CA GLY A 222 -9.89 15.50 -16.71
C GLY A 222 -10.23 15.12 -18.16
N PRO A 223 -9.31 15.40 -19.10
CA PRO A 223 -9.46 15.00 -20.50
C PRO A 223 -9.26 13.50 -20.68
N GLU A 224 -9.34 13.03 -21.93
CA GLU A 224 -8.92 11.67 -22.30
C GLU A 224 -7.47 11.40 -21.84
N PRO A 225 -7.19 10.22 -21.25
CA PRO A 225 -5.86 9.87 -20.77
C PRO A 225 -4.79 9.98 -21.85
N ARG A 226 -3.71 10.70 -21.56
CA ARG A 226 -2.57 10.88 -22.48
C ARG A 226 -1.44 9.92 -22.12
N THR A 227 -0.75 9.36 -23.12
CA THR A 227 0.33 8.38 -22.92
C THR A 227 1.41 8.81 -21.93
N ARG A 228 1.73 10.11 -21.85
CA ARG A 228 2.75 10.63 -20.91
C ARG A 228 2.38 10.40 -19.44
N TYR A 229 1.12 10.66 -19.09
CA TYR A 229 0.65 10.63 -17.70
C TYR A 229 -0.17 9.39 -17.38
N GLY A 230 -0.89 8.89 -18.37
CA GLY A 230 -1.81 7.77 -18.23
C GLY A 230 -3.10 8.13 -17.49
N LEU A 231 -3.62 7.19 -16.73
CA LEU A 231 -4.86 7.30 -15.95
C LEU A 231 -4.58 7.01 -14.47
N THR A 232 -4.97 7.93 -13.60
CA THR A 232 -4.83 7.81 -12.14
C THR A 232 -6.12 7.28 -11.51
N GLY A 233 -6.02 6.31 -10.60
CA GLY A 233 -7.14 5.92 -9.75
C GLY A 233 -7.12 6.69 -8.43
N VAL A 234 -8.20 7.37 -8.06
CA VAL A 234 -8.28 8.17 -6.83
C VAL A 234 -9.47 7.71 -6.01
N GLY A 235 -9.30 7.50 -4.71
CA GLY A 235 -10.39 6.93 -3.93
C GLY A 235 -10.19 6.99 -2.42
N ALA A 236 -11.24 6.61 -1.71
CA ALA A 236 -11.24 6.49 -0.28
C ALA A 236 -11.98 5.21 0.15
N SER A 237 -11.50 4.61 1.23
CA SER A 237 -12.09 3.43 1.85
C SER A 237 -11.59 3.29 3.29
N PRO A 238 -12.13 2.36 4.09
CA PRO A 238 -11.39 1.84 5.24
C PRO A 238 -9.99 1.38 4.81
N TYR A 239 -9.04 1.41 5.74
CA TYR A 239 -7.63 1.11 5.48
C TYR A 239 -7.46 -0.27 4.80
N VAL A 240 -6.58 -0.34 3.80
CA VAL A 240 -6.26 -1.57 3.06
C VAL A 240 -4.80 -1.93 3.33
N MET A 241 -4.57 -3.12 3.88
CA MET A 241 -3.23 -3.67 4.10
C MET A 241 -2.76 -4.40 2.83
N ASN A 242 -1.49 -4.26 2.47
CA ASN A 242 -0.90 -5.02 1.36
C ASN A 242 0.02 -6.12 1.91
N CYS A 243 -0.24 -7.36 1.52
CA CYS A 243 0.49 -8.54 1.97
C CYS A 243 0.86 -9.41 0.77
N ASN A 244 2.16 -9.59 0.55
CA ASN A 244 2.67 -10.34 -0.57
C ASN A 244 3.35 -11.61 -0.05
N VAL A 245 2.99 -12.77 -0.62
CA VAL A 245 3.57 -14.07 -0.26
C VAL A 245 4.29 -14.65 -1.48
N THR A 246 5.59 -14.86 -1.37
CA THR A 246 6.38 -15.46 -2.46
C THR A 246 6.39 -16.97 -2.34
N ILE A 247 6.03 -17.67 -3.42
CA ILE A 247 6.07 -19.14 -3.52
C ILE A 247 7.29 -19.57 -4.37
N ASP A 248 7.95 -20.67 -3.99
CA ASP A 248 9.18 -21.14 -4.64
C ASP A 248 8.90 -21.92 -5.93
N THR A 249 8.31 -21.23 -6.89
CA THR A 249 8.09 -21.75 -8.24
C THR A 249 8.15 -20.62 -9.26
N ARG A 250 8.43 -20.96 -10.51
CA ARG A 250 8.29 -20.06 -11.68
C ARG A 250 6.99 -20.29 -12.43
N ASP A 251 6.18 -21.26 -12.00
CA ASP A 251 4.92 -21.59 -12.63
C ASP A 251 3.84 -20.56 -12.26
N ILE A 252 3.65 -19.59 -13.16
CA ILE A 252 2.62 -18.56 -13.00
C ILE A 252 1.20 -19.15 -13.07
N ALA A 253 0.98 -20.30 -13.70
CA ALA A 253 -0.33 -20.94 -13.75
C ALA A 253 -0.71 -21.50 -12.37
N LEU A 254 0.25 -22.13 -11.68
CA LEU A 254 0.10 -22.52 -10.28
C LEU A 254 -0.21 -21.30 -9.41
N GLY A 255 0.57 -20.22 -9.51
CA GLY A 255 0.30 -19.01 -8.74
C GLY A 255 -1.08 -18.42 -8.99
N ARG A 256 -1.54 -18.38 -10.25
CA ARG A 256 -2.90 -17.94 -10.60
C ARG A 256 -3.98 -18.84 -10.00
N SER A 257 -3.74 -20.15 -9.91
CA SER A 257 -4.67 -21.08 -9.27
C SER A 257 -4.80 -20.80 -7.77
N ILE A 258 -3.69 -20.49 -7.09
CA ILE A 258 -3.67 -20.10 -5.67
C ILE A 258 -4.39 -18.77 -5.48
N ALA A 259 -4.07 -17.77 -6.30
CA ALA A 259 -4.73 -16.47 -6.28
C ALA A 259 -6.25 -16.61 -6.50
N ALA A 260 -6.71 -17.46 -7.42
CA ALA A 260 -8.12 -17.72 -7.62
C ALA A 260 -8.77 -18.35 -6.38
N ALA A 261 -8.08 -19.25 -5.69
CA ALA A 261 -8.61 -19.94 -4.51
C ALA A 261 -8.73 -19.06 -3.27
N ILE A 262 -7.83 -18.10 -3.05
CA ILE A 262 -7.85 -17.25 -1.84
C ILE A 262 -8.67 -15.96 -2.00
N ARG A 263 -9.01 -15.57 -3.23
CA ARG A 263 -9.82 -14.38 -3.54
C ARG A 263 -11.19 -14.47 -2.86
N GLU A 264 -11.66 -13.36 -2.29
CA GLU A 264 -12.97 -13.29 -1.61
C GLU A 264 -14.13 -13.81 -2.46
N SER A 265 -14.14 -13.51 -3.76
CA SER A 265 -15.24 -13.89 -4.67
C SER A 265 -15.37 -15.41 -4.87
N THR A 266 -14.43 -16.20 -4.38
CA THR A 266 -14.42 -17.67 -4.50
C THR A 266 -14.99 -18.30 -3.23
N PRO A 267 -15.87 -19.32 -3.34
CA PRO A 267 -16.33 -20.06 -2.17
C PRO A 267 -15.15 -20.62 -1.35
N GLY A 268 -15.06 -20.25 -0.08
CA GLY A 268 -13.94 -20.61 0.80
C GLY A 268 -12.69 -19.73 0.67
N GLY A 269 -12.78 -18.65 -0.12
CA GLY A 269 -11.78 -17.58 -0.16
C GLY A 269 -11.76 -16.76 1.13
N LEU A 270 -10.77 -15.88 1.25
CA LEU A 270 -10.60 -15.02 2.42
C LEU A 270 -11.40 -13.72 2.26
N PRO A 271 -12.27 -13.36 3.21
CA PRO A 271 -12.98 -12.08 3.17
C PRO A 271 -12.01 -10.89 3.17
N GLY A 272 -12.31 -9.87 2.38
CA GLY A 272 -11.50 -8.69 2.15
C GLY A 272 -10.31 -8.90 1.20
N VAL A 273 -10.02 -10.13 0.75
CA VAL A 273 -8.80 -10.41 -0.02
C VAL A 273 -9.03 -10.29 -1.52
N GLN A 274 -8.37 -9.29 -2.10
CA GLN A 274 -8.13 -9.17 -3.53
C GLN A 274 -6.70 -9.58 -3.83
N VAL A 275 -6.48 -10.28 -4.94
CA VAL A 275 -5.19 -10.94 -5.18
C VAL A 275 -4.81 -10.98 -6.65
N LEU A 276 -3.52 -10.87 -6.92
CA LEU A 276 -2.87 -11.14 -8.20
C LEU A 276 -1.72 -12.14 -7.99
N ALA A 277 -1.42 -12.91 -9.04
CA ALA A 277 -0.20 -13.70 -9.12
C ALA A 277 0.71 -13.08 -10.18
N LEU A 278 1.94 -12.75 -9.79
CA LEU A 278 2.88 -12.00 -10.62
C LEU A 278 4.25 -12.70 -10.61
N PRO A 279 4.99 -12.71 -11.73
CA PRO A 279 6.40 -13.06 -11.70
C PRO A 279 7.16 -12.01 -10.89
N HIS A 280 8.01 -12.45 -9.95
CA HIS A 280 8.78 -11.55 -9.09
C HIS A 280 10.05 -12.27 -8.61
N GLU A 281 11.23 -11.64 -8.76
CA GLU A 281 12.53 -12.15 -8.32
C GLU A 281 12.84 -13.60 -8.74
N GLY A 282 12.45 -13.96 -9.98
CA GLY A 282 12.65 -15.30 -10.52
C GLY A 282 11.79 -16.38 -9.86
N ALA A 283 10.73 -15.98 -9.15
CA ALA A 283 9.70 -16.81 -8.54
C ALA A 283 8.30 -16.26 -8.90
N VAL A 284 7.27 -16.70 -8.18
CA VAL A 284 5.91 -16.16 -8.28
C VAL A 284 5.51 -15.56 -6.94
N GLU A 285 5.03 -14.34 -6.98
CA GLU A 285 4.46 -13.63 -5.84
C GLU A 285 2.93 -13.63 -5.92
N ILE A 286 2.32 -13.98 -4.79
CA ILE A 286 0.88 -13.85 -4.55
C ILE A 286 0.69 -12.50 -3.84
N ALA A 287 0.44 -11.46 -4.62
CA ALA A 287 0.28 -10.10 -4.14
C ALA A 287 -1.18 -9.85 -3.72
N CYS A 288 -1.41 -9.57 -2.45
CA CYS A 288 -2.75 -9.41 -1.88
C CYS A 288 -2.99 -7.98 -1.36
N ASN A 289 -4.11 -7.41 -1.75
CA ASN A 289 -4.72 -6.29 -1.04
C ASN A 289 -5.76 -6.88 -0.08
N VAL A 290 -5.66 -6.52 1.20
CA VAL A 290 -6.53 -6.99 2.27
C VAL A 290 -7.36 -5.81 2.76
N GLU A 291 -8.59 -5.75 2.26
CA GLU A 291 -9.57 -4.73 2.64
C GLU A 291 -10.10 -5.00 4.04
N SER A 292 -10.36 -3.92 4.78
CA SER A 292 -10.98 -4.00 6.10
C SER A 292 -12.49 -4.12 5.95
N VAL A 293 -13.05 -5.20 6.50
CA VAL A 293 -14.47 -5.53 6.46
C VAL A 293 -15.16 -4.94 7.68
N LYS A 294 -16.32 -4.31 7.48
CA LYS A 294 -17.13 -3.75 8.56
C LYS A 294 -17.69 -4.85 9.47
N GLY A 295 -17.62 -4.64 10.78
CA GLY A 295 -18.17 -5.53 11.79
C GLY A 295 -17.14 -6.49 12.37
N SER A 296 -17.64 -7.57 12.98
CA SER A 296 -16.80 -8.58 13.64
C SER A 296 -16.15 -9.53 12.65
N PRO A 297 -15.01 -10.14 13.02
CA PRO A 297 -14.36 -11.15 12.19
C PRO A 297 -15.32 -12.30 11.85
N PRO A 298 -15.22 -12.91 10.65
CA PRO A 298 -16.06 -14.05 10.30
C PRO A 298 -15.80 -15.23 11.26
N THR A 299 -16.85 -15.71 11.92
CA THR A 299 -16.78 -16.79 12.94
C THR A 299 -16.27 -18.14 12.40
N HIS A 300 -16.37 -18.36 11.08
CA HIS A 300 -16.05 -19.63 10.43
C HIS A 300 -14.57 -19.80 10.00
N VAL A 301 -13.70 -18.79 10.21
CA VAL A 301 -12.26 -18.87 9.83
C VAL A 301 -11.37 -19.14 11.05
N THR A 302 -11.95 -19.70 12.12
CA THR A 302 -11.36 -19.76 13.47
C THR A 302 -10.52 -21.01 13.74
N ALA A 303 -9.43 -21.17 12.97
CA ALA A 303 -8.27 -21.92 13.41
C ALA A 303 -7.05 -20.99 13.33
N GLY A 304 -6.97 -19.99 14.21
CA GLY A 304 -5.88 -19.01 14.18
C GLY A 304 -6.06 -17.81 15.11
N GLU A 305 -5.12 -16.88 15.00
CA GLU A 305 -5.08 -15.58 15.69
C GLU A 305 -6.35 -14.76 15.39
N PRO A 306 -6.88 -14.00 16.37
CA PRO A 306 -7.99 -13.08 16.12
C PRO A 306 -7.62 -12.07 15.02
N TRP A 307 -8.60 -11.73 14.18
CA TRP A 307 -8.38 -10.71 13.15
C TRP A 307 -8.12 -9.35 13.84
N PRO A 308 -7.09 -8.61 13.43
CA PRO A 308 -6.87 -7.26 13.90
C PRO A 308 -8.07 -6.38 13.50
N CYS A 309 -8.48 -5.49 14.41
CA CYS A 309 -9.63 -4.61 14.22
C CYS A 309 -9.33 -3.20 14.73
N PHE A 310 -9.76 -2.18 13.99
CA PHE A 310 -9.71 -0.77 14.37
C PHE A 310 -11.10 -0.14 14.21
N SER A 311 -11.28 1.08 14.70
CA SER A 311 -12.58 1.76 14.66
C SER A 311 -12.54 3.01 13.79
N ILE A 312 -13.63 3.25 13.06
CA ILE A 312 -13.93 4.53 12.39
C ILE A 312 -15.29 4.97 12.92
N GLU A 313 -15.36 6.13 13.57
CA GLU A 313 -16.58 6.64 14.21
C GLU A 313 -17.24 5.62 15.16
N GLY A 314 -16.41 4.89 15.92
CA GLY A 314 -16.87 3.84 16.83
C GLY A 314 -17.40 2.57 16.14
N GLN A 315 -17.40 2.51 14.81
CA GLN A 315 -17.72 1.29 14.06
C GLN A 315 -16.48 0.43 13.87
N PRO A 316 -16.51 -0.87 14.24
CA PRO A 316 -15.37 -1.75 14.08
C PRO A 316 -15.18 -2.15 12.61
N TYR A 317 -13.92 -2.19 12.19
CA TYR A 317 -13.45 -2.72 10.92
C TYR A 317 -12.32 -3.72 11.19
N CYS A 318 -12.42 -4.91 10.63
CA CYS A 318 -11.46 -5.99 10.83
C CYS A 318 -10.91 -6.47 9.49
N HIS A 319 -9.66 -6.93 9.48
CA HIS A 319 -9.03 -7.46 8.27
C HIS A 319 -8.35 -8.79 8.55
N ALA A 320 -8.20 -9.61 7.51
CA ALA A 320 -7.44 -10.86 7.64
C ALA A 320 -5.98 -10.53 8.05
N PRO A 321 -5.41 -11.23 9.05
CA PRO A 321 -4.02 -11.02 9.41
C PRO A 321 -3.10 -11.58 8.33
N ALA A 322 -1.90 -10.99 8.18
CA ALA A 322 -0.91 -11.46 7.22
C ALA A 322 -0.50 -12.92 7.46
N SER A 323 -0.51 -13.36 8.72
CA SER A 323 -0.29 -14.75 9.13
C SER A 323 -1.31 -15.71 8.51
N LEU A 324 -2.59 -15.33 8.48
CA LEU A 324 -3.65 -16.12 7.84
C LEU A 324 -3.48 -16.19 6.32
N VAL A 325 -3.19 -15.06 5.67
CA VAL A 325 -2.92 -15.02 4.22
C VAL A 325 -1.75 -15.93 3.87
N THR A 326 -0.65 -15.82 4.64
CA THR A 326 0.55 -16.65 4.48
C THR A 326 0.26 -18.12 4.67
N ALA A 327 -0.47 -18.50 5.73
CA ALA A 327 -0.83 -19.88 6.01
C ALA A 327 -1.66 -20.49 4.87
N ARG A 328 -2.63 -19.75 4.34
CA ARG A 328 -3.48 -20.20 3.24
C ARG A 328 -2.71 -20.36 1.93
N VAL A 329 -1.82 -19.43 1.60
CA VAL A 329 -0.94 -19.55 0.43
C VAL A 329 -0.01 -20.76 0.59
N SER A 330 0.61 -20.92 1.76
CA SER A 330 1.55 -22.01 2.07
C SER A 330 0.86 -23.38 1.98
N GLU A 331 -0.36 -23.51 2.51
CA GLU A 331 -1.14 -24.73 2.43
C GLU A 331 -1.47 -25.10 0.97
N LEU A 332 -1.94 -24.14 0.17
CA LEU A 332 -2.31 -24.38 -1.22
C LEU A 332 -1.09 -24.69 -2.11
N ALA A 333 0.04 -24.01 -1.87
CA ALA A 333 1.31 -24.31 -2.54
C ALA A 333 1.85 -25.69 -2.13
N GLY A 334 1.78 -26.02 -0.84
CA GLY A 334 2.26 -27.29 -0.29
C GLY A 334 1.50 -28.50 -0.84
N ARG A 335 0.19 -28.37 -1.12
CA ARG A 335 -0.59 -29.41 -1.83
C ARG A 335 -0.07 -29.71 -3.24
N GLN A 336 0.69 -28.79 -3.83
CA GLN A 336 1.34 -28.94 -5.13
C GLN A 336 2.85 -29.22 -5.01
N GLY A 337 3.36 -29.48 -3.80
CA GLY A 337 4.79 -29.72 -3.56
C GLY A 337 5.67 -28.47 -3.65
N VAL A 338 5.10 -27.27 -3.56
CA VAL A 338 5.82 -25.98 -3.62
C VAL A 338 5.87 -25.34 -2.23
N GLY A 339 7.05 -24.89 -1.81
CA GLY A 339 7.24 -24.15 -0.55
C GLY A 339 7.00 -22.64 -0.71
N THR A 340 6.95 -21.92 0.42
CA THR A 340 6.98 -20.46 0.46
C THR A 340 8.39 -19.95 0.75
N LYS A 341 8.76 -18.81 0.16
CA LYS A 341 10.05 -18.14 0.42
C LYS A 341 9.97 -17.09 1.52
N GLY A 342 8.79 -16.52 1.71
CA GLY A 342 8.56 -15.48 2.71
C GLY A 342 7.32 -14.65 2.41
N THR A 343 7.04 -13.79 3.38
CA THR A 343 5.93 -12.83 3.33
C THR A 343 6.48 -11.43 3.55
N ALA A 344 6.01 -10.47 2.75
CA ALA A 344 6.33 -9.06 2.88
C ALA A 344 5.04 -8.25 3.05
N LEU A 345 5.05 -7.33 4.01
CA LEU A 345 4.05 -6.26 4.07
C LEU A 345 4.54 -5.07 3.25
N VAL A 346 3.68 -4.58 2.34
CA VAL A 346 3.95 -3.35 1.60
C VAL A 346 3.34 -2.19 2.39
N GLY A 347 4.18 -1.52 3.19
CA GLY A 347 3.76 -0.51 4.14
C GLY A 347 3.54 -1.09 5.54
N PHE A 348 2.38 -0.83 6.13
CA PHE A 348 2.07 -1.16 7.53
C PHE A 348 0.65 -1.67 7.70
N THR A 349 0.39 -2.38 8.78
CA THR A 349 -0.98 -2.58 9.28
C THR A 349 -1.60 -1.23 9.72
N PRO A 350 -2.93 -1.11 9.85
CA PRO A 350 -3.57 0.13 10.29
C PRO A 350 -3.04 0.64 11.65
N HIS A 351 -2.85 -0.27 12.62
CA HIS A 351 -2.36 0.08 13.95
C HIS A 351 -0.90 0.54 13.94
N GLU A 352 -0.03 -0.18 13.22
CA GLU A 352 1.37 0.22 13.07
C GLU A 352 1.49 1.57 12.35
N CYS A 353 0.69 1.78 11.29
CA CYS A 353 0.68 3.04 10.53
C CYS A 353 0.33 4.22 11.44
N ARG A 354 -0.75 4.10 12.23
CA ARG A 354 -1.16 5.13 13.19
C ARG A 354 -0.10 5.34 14.28
N GLY A 355 0.38 4.28 14.92
CA GLY A 355 1.36 4.38 16.00
C GLY A 355 2.68 5.03 15.55
N LEU A 356 3.18 4.65 14.37
CA LEU A 356 4.38 5.26 13.79
C LEU A 356 4.14 6.71 13.37
N ALA A 357 2.95 7.05 12.87
CA ALA A 357 2.59 8.43 12.58
C ALA A 357 2.57 9.30 13.84
N GLU A 358 1.92 8.85 14.91
CA GLU A 358 1.89 9.56 16.18
C GLU A 358 3.31 9.77 16.75
N LEU A 359 4.16 8.73 16.67
CA LEU A 359 5.56 8.82 17.06
C LEU A 359 6.33 9.83 16.20
N ALA A 360 6.25 9.72 14.87
CA ALA A 360 6.97 10.59 13.95
C ALA A 360 6.55 12.05 14.10
N LEU A 361 5.24 12.31 14.23
CA LEU A 361 4.71 13.66 14.38
C LEU A 361 5.06 14.27 15.75
N SER A 362 4.97 13.50 16.83
CA SER A 362 5.34 14.00 18.18
C SER A 362 6.83 14.30 18.32
N GLN A 363 7.68 13.63 17.56
CA GLN A 363 9.12 13.89 17.50
C GLN A 363 9.52 14.84 16.37
N GLU A 364 8.55 15.41 15.65
CA GLU A 364 8.78 16.29 14.51
C GLU A 364 9.72 15.66 13.45
N ILE A 365 9.53 14.39 13.11
CA ILE A 365 10.30 13.66 12.09
C ILE A 365 9.50 13.63 10.77
N PRO A 366 9.77 14.51 9.79
CA PRO A 366 9.06 14.50 8.52
C PRO A 366 9.52 13.31 7.65
N GLU A 367 10.81 13.01 7.67
CA GLU A 367 11.44 12.00 6.83
C GLU A 367 11.60 10.65 7.54
N PHE A 368 10.53 10.14 8.14
CA PHE A 368 10.60 8.93 8.98
C PHE A 368 11.12 7.70 8.22
N TRP A 369 10.88 7.61 6.91
CA TRP A 369 11.43 6.53 6.08
C TRP A 369 12.96 6.41 6.11
N LYS A 370 13.69 7.49 6.43
CA LYS A 370 15.17 7.47 6.58
C LYS A 370 15.62 6.99 7.95
N GLU A 371 14.75 7.07 8.96
CA GLU A 371 15.06 6.78 10.36
C GLU A 371 14.61 5.37 10.80
N GLN A 372 13.87 4.62 9.96
CA GLN A 372 13.32 3.31 10.32
C GLN A 372 14.35 2.31 10.85
N HIS A 373 15.59 2.34 10.36
CA HIS A 373 16.65 1.45 10.82
C HIS A 373 17.22 1.84 12.19
N ARG A 374 17.09 3.10 12.61
CA ARG A 374 17.59 3.61 13.90
C ARG A 374 16.62 3.41 15.05
N ILE A 375 15.32 3.35 14.76
CA ILE A 375 14.24 3.25 15.75
C ILE A 375 13.93 1.78 16.12
N ARG A 376 14.48 0.80 15.38
CA ARG A 376 14.32 -0.64 15.63
C ARG A 376 15.43 -1.26 16.50
N MET A 377 16.26 -0.47 17.18
CA MET A 377 17.30 -0.95 18.10
C MET A 377 16.82 -1.08 19.54
#